data_AF-A0A7D8YH08-F1
#
_entry.id   AF-A0A7D8YH08-F1
#
_cell.length_a   1.000
_cell.length_b   1.000
_cell.length_c   1.000
_cell.angle_alpha   90.00
_cell.angle_beta   90.00
_cell.angle_gamma   90.00
#
_symmetry.space_group_name_H-M   'P 1'
#
loop_
_entity.id
_entity.type
_entity.pdbx_description
1 polymer ?
#
loop_
_entity_poly.entity_id
_entity_poly.type
_entity_poly.pdbx_seq_one_letter_code
_entity_poly.pdbx_strand_id
1 'polypeptide(L)'
;MSAEHGPESGVPPADTPLVADVDAPVADAEAVDGEVLDAPPDGVTHSQEKAIIALLAEPTIARAARAAGVGERTLHRWMREPVFARAYRAARREAFAQAIAGSHRIAAAAVQTLARIMVDPGAPYAARVQAAGSLLRFSREAIELDDLAGRVDDLERLADGDDPGEVR
;
A
#
# COMPACT_ATOMS: atom_id res chain seq x y z
N MET A 1 -32.41 16.63 46.68
CA MET A 1 -32.68 15.37 45.97
C MET A 1 -33.75 15.70 44.94
N SER A 2 -33.58 15.66 43.63
CA SER A 2 -32.61 15.01 42.71
C SER A 2 -32.65 15.84 41.40
N ALA A 3 -31.54 16.30 40.83
CA ALA A 3 -30.66 15.65 39.85
C ALA A 3 -31.28 15.45 38.44
N GLU A 4 -30.47 15.81 37.42
CA GLU A 4 -30.48 15.42 36.00
C GLU A 4 -31.39 16.21 35.03
N HIS A 5 -31.04 16.52 33.78
CA HIS A 5 -29.89 16.20 32.90
C HIS A 5 -29.88 17.26 31.76
N GLY A 6 -28.71 17.67 31.26
CA GLY A 6 -28.58 18.68 30.18
C GLY A 6 -29.01 18.18 28.79
N PRO A 7 -29.23 19.07 27.80
CA PRO A 7 -29.67 18.65 26.47
C PRO A 7 -28.51 18.04 25.66
N GLU A 8 -28.79 16.84 25.15
CA GLU A 8 -27.91 16.02 24.32
C GLU A 8 -27.52 16.70 23.01
N SER A 9 -26.23 16.59 22.68
CA SER A 9 -25.62 16.91 21.41
C SER A 9 -26.06 15.89 20.35
N GLY A 10 -26.96 16.29 19.44
CA GLY A 10 -27.35 15.49 18.28
C GLY A 10 -26.23 15.38 17.24
N VAL A 11 -25.42 14.33 17.33
CA VAL A 11 -24.65 13.79 16.20
C VAL A 11 -25.58 12.81 15.47
N PRO A 12 -25.90 13.00 14.18
CA PRO A 12 -26.72 12.02 13.45
C PRO A 12 -25.93 10.71 13.24
N PRO A 13 -26.62 9.54 13.22
CA PRO A 13 -25.97 8.24 13.11
C PRO A 13 -25.32 8.02 11.74
N ALA A 14 -24.10 7.49 11.75
CA ALA A 14 -23.27 7.21 10.58
C ALA A 14 -23.63 5.88 9.90
N ASP A 15 -24.89 5.68 9.55
CA ASP A 15 -25.33 4.54 8.73
C ASP A 15 -25.83 5.04 7.38
N THR A 16 -24.89 5.29 6.47
CA THR A 16 -25.16 5.25 5.02
C THR A 16 -24.50 3.99 4.47
N PRO A 17 -25.23 3.10 3.77
CA PRO A 17 -24.62 1.92 3.19
C PRO A 17 -23.72 2.36 2.03
N LEU A 18 -22.42 2.03 2.15
CA LEU A 18 -21.49 2.11 1.03
C LEU A 18 -21.83 0.94 0.09
N VAL A 19 -22.68 1.19 -0.90
CA VAL A 19 -23.03 0.19 -1.91
C VAL A 19 -21.78 -0.28 -2.64
N ALA A 20 -21.65 -1.60 -2.72
CA ALA A 20 -20.64 -2.35 -3.45
C ALA A 20 -20.89 -2.27 -4.96
N ASP A 21 -19.80 -2.23 -5.75
CA ASP A 21 -19.47 -3.25 -6.75
C ASP A 21 -18.17 -2.88 -7.48
N VAL A 22 -17.08 -3.59 -7.15
CA VAL A 22 -15.93 -3.79 -8.05
C VAL A 22 -15.66 -5.29 -8.04
N ASP A 23 -16.63 -6.03 -8.59
CA ASP A 23 -16.38 -7.39 -9.06
C ASP A 23 -16.87 -7.46 -10.51
N ALA A 24 -15.92 -7.26 -11.42
CA ALA A 24 -16.03 -7.73 -12.79
C ALA A 24 -14.76 -8.53 -13.09
N PRO A 25 -14.88 -9.75 -13.64
CA PRO A 25 -13.80 -10.73 -13.69
C PRO A 25 -12.89 -10.43 -14.88
N VAL A 26 -11.58 -10.55 -14.71
CA VAL A 26 -10.68 -10.68 -15.84
C VAL A 26 -10.27 -12.14 -15.94
N ALA A 27 -11.03 -12.90 -16.74
CA ALA A 27 -10.69 -14.25 -17.15
C ALA A 27 -9.91 -14.22 -18.47
N ASP A 28 -8.85 -15.02 -18.50
CA ASP A 28 -8.09 -15.59 -19.62
C ASP A 28 -7.47 -14.62 -20.65
N ALA A 29 -6.25 -14.18 -20.36
CA ALA A 29 -5.26 -13.80 -21.38
C ALA A 29 -4.16 -14.87 -21.44
N GLU A 30 -4.16 -15.62 -22.53
CA GLU A 30 -3.16 -16.63 -22.85
C GLU A 30 -1.76 -16.02 -23.04
N ALA A 31 -0.77 -16.83 -22.65
CA ALA A 31 0.68 -16.65 -22.68
C ALA A 31 1.28 -15.68 -23.72
N VAL A 32 1.97 -14.67 -23.18
CA VAL A 32 3.11 -14.00 -23.83
C VAL A 32 4.35 -14.24 -22.97
N ASP A 33 5.41 -14.76 -23.59
CA ASP A 33 6.69 -15.16 -22.96
C ASP A 33 7.43 -13.95 -22.33
N GLY A 34 6.99 -13.59 -21.12
CA GLY A 34 7.58 -12.61 -20.21
C GLY A 34 7.53 -13.10 -18.77
N GLU A 35 7.86 -14.38 -18.55
CA GLU A 35 7.83 -15.00 -17.23
C GLU A 35 8.94 -14.40 -16.33
N VAL A 36 8.56 -13.54 -15.37
CA VAL A 36 8.59 -13.79 -13.92
C VAL A 36 8.22 -12.47 -13.21
N LEU A 37 6.93 -12.16 -13.12
CA LEU A 37 6.39 -11.30 -12.06
C LEU A 37 6.21 -12.14 -10.79
N ASP A 38 7.36 -12.56 -10.26
CA ASP A 38 7.62 -12.72 -8.84
C ASP A 38 6.65 -13.57 -7.98
N ALA A 39 6.17 -14.67 -8.54
CA ALA A 39 5.65 -15.77 -7.75
C ALA A 39 6.70 -16.23 -6.72
N PRO A 40 6.31 -16.61 -5.48
CA PRO A 40 7.25 -17.20 -4.54
C PRO A 40 7.88 -18.44 -5.20
N PRO A 41 9.23 -18.52 -5.29
CA PRO A 41 9.85 -19.62 -6.00
C PRO A 41 9.59 -20.93 -5.26
N ASP A 42 9.07 -21.92 -5.98
CA ASP A 42 9.15 -23.32 -5.60
C ASP A 42 10.63 -23.64 -5.32
N GLY A 43 10.98 -23.84 -4.04
CA GLY A 43 12.37 -24.11 -3.64
C GLY A 43 12.83 -23.50 -2.32
N VAL A 44 12.03 -22.69 -1.63
CA VAL A 44 12.30 -22.36 -0.22
C VAL A 44 11.84 -23.47 0.71
N THR A 45 12.67 -23.81 1.70
CA THR A 45 12.31 -24.79 2.72
C THR A 45 11.36 -24.17 3.75
N HIS A 46 10.64 -24.99 4.51
CA HIS A 46 9.76 -24.52 5.59
C HIS A 46 10.49 -23.65 6.65
N SER A 47 11.75 -23.96 6.96
CA SER A 47 12.56 -23.12 7.86
C SER A 47 12.91 -21.77 7.23
N GLN A 48 13.09 -21.73 5.91
CA GLN A 48 13.33 -20.50 5.17
C GLN A 48 12.06 -19.64 5.06
N GLU A 49 10.88 -20.23 4.88
CA GLU A 49 9.61 -19.50 4.94
C GLU A 49 9.40 -18.80 6.29
N LYS A 50 9.63 -19.52 7.40
CA LYS A 50 9.61 -18.93 8.75
C LYS A 50 10.58 -17.76 8.89
N ALA A 51 11.77 -17.90 8.31
CA ALA A 51 12.77 -16.84 8.31
C ALA A 51 12.35 -15.63 7.47
N ILE A 52 11.66 -15.83 6.34
CA ILE A 52 11.09 -14.76 5.52
C ILE A 52 10.03 -13.98 6.32
N ILE A 53 9.10 -14.69 6.97
CA ILE A 53 8.08 -14.05 7.82
C ILE A 53 8.74 -13.24 8.94
N ALA A 54 9.73 -13.82 9.62
CA ALA A 54 10.46 -13.13 10.68
C ALA A 54 11.25 -11.90 10.18
N LEU A 55 11.82 -11.97 8.97
CA LEU A 55 12.51 -10.84 8.32
C LEU A 55 11.57 -9.70 7.94
N LEU A 56 10.27 -9.97 7.75
CA LEU A 56 9.27 -8.93 7.50
C LEU A 56 8.76 -8.29 8.80
N ALA A 57 8.73 -9.05 9.89
CA ALA A 57 8.17 -8.59 11.17
C ALA A 57 9.19 -7.88 12.08
N GLU A 58 10.47 -8.24 12.00
CA GLU A 58 11.49 -7.77 12.93
C GLU A 58 12.40 -6.67 12.34
N PRO A 59 12.78 -5.65 13.12
CA PRO A 59 13.57 -4.52 12.62
C PRO A 59 15.05 -4.85 12.37
N THR A 60 15.52 -6.02 12.81
CA THR A 60 16.93 -6.45 12.64
C THR A 60 17.06 -7.92 12.30
N ILE A 61 18.11 -8.27 11.57
CA ILE A 61 18.42 -9.66 11.16
C ILE A 61 18.64 -10.55 12.40
N ALA A 62 19.32 -10.06 13.44
CA ALA A 62 19.51 -10.80 14.69
C ALA A 62 18.19 -11.13 15.40
N ARG A 63 17.20 -10.22 15.37
CA ARG A 63 15.87 -10.47 15.92
C ARG A 63 15.07 -11.43 15.04
N ALA A 64 15.11 -11.25 13.72
CA ALA A 64 14.47 -12.15 12.76
C ALA A 64 15.02 -13.60 12.88
N ALA A 65 16.33 -13.77 12.99
CA ALA A 65 16.97 -15.07 13.15
C ALA A 65 16.49 -15.78 14.41
N ARG A 66 16.43 -15.07 15.54
CA ARG A 66 15.89 -15.60 16.80
C ARG A 66 14.42 -15.96 16.69
N ALA A 67 13.59 -15.09 16.12
CA ALA A 67 12.16 -15.34 15.92
C ALA A 67 11.90 -16.54 15.00
N ALA A 68 12.75 -16.76 13.99
CA ALA A 68 12.67 -17.90 13.09
C ALA A 68 13.31 -19.19 13.65
N GLY A 69 13.97 -19.13 14.82
CA GLY A 69 14.65 -20.28 15.41
C GLY A 69 15.92 -20.73 14.67
N VAL A 70 16.59 -19.82 13.96
CA VAL A 70 17.81 -20.11 13.20
C VAL A 70 18.99 -19.26 13.67
N GLY A 71 20.21 -19.70 13.38
CA GLY A 71 21.41 -18.91 13.64
C GLY A 71 21.51 -17.70 12.70
N GLU A 72 21.96 -16.56 13.21
CA GLU A 72 22.12 -15.32 12.43
C GLU A 72 23.07 -15.51 11.22
N ARG A 73 24.15 -16.28 11.39
CA ARG A 73 25.06 -16.65 10.29
C ARG A 73 24.36 -17.46 9.20
N THR A 74 23.42 -18.33 9.57
CA THR A 74 22.60 -19.11 8.63
C THR A 74 21.67 -18.19 7.85
N LEU A 75 20.98 -17.27 8.54
CA LEU A 75 20.09 -16.31 7.90
C LEU A 75 20.84 -15.41 6.92
N HIS A 76 22.02 -14.91 7.29
CA HIS A 76 22.88 -14.15 6.39
C HIS A 76 23.35 -14.95 5.17
N ARG A 77 23.58 -16.27 5.30
CA ARG A 77 23.91 -17.12 4.16
C ARG A 77 22.72 -17.25 3.23
N TRP A 78 21.53 -17.58 3.77
CA TRP A 78 20.30 -17.70 2.98
C TRP A 78 19.97 -16.40 2.24
N MET A 79 20.13 -15.23 2.85
CA MET A 79 19.90 -13.95 2.16
C MET A 79 20.80 -13.72 0.93
N ARG A 80 21.91 -14.46 0.79
CA ARG A 80 22.79 -14.43 -0.39
C ARG A 80 22.45 -15.52 -1.41
N GLU A 81 21.64 -16.50 -1.04
CA GLU A 81 21.20 -17.56 -1.93
C GLU A 81 20.11 -17.02 -2.87
N PRO A 82 20.23 -17.18 -4.20
CA PRO A 82 19.31 -16.56 -5.17
C PRO A 82 17.84 -16.90 -4.93
N VAL A 83 17.53 -18.15 -4.58
CA VAL A 83 16.16 -18.63 -4.36
C VAL A 83 15.52 -17.91 -3.17
N PHE A 84 16.19 -17.91 -2.01
CA PHE A 84 15.71 -17.24 -0.80
C PHE A 84 15.61 -15.72 -0.99
N ALA A 85 16.62 -15.11 -1.63
CA ALA A 85 16.63 -13.68 -1.86
C ALA A 85 15.49 -13.23 -2.78
N ARG A 86 15.12 -14.03 -3.80
CA ARG A 86 13.93 -13.76 -4.62
C ARG A 86 12.65 -13.89 -3.80
N ALA A 87 12.47 -15.02 -3.08
CA ALA A 87 11.31 -15.25 -2.23
C ALA A 87 11.10 -14.14 -1.19
N TYR A 88 12.18 -13.67 -0.55
CA TYR A 88 12.10 -12.58 0.41
C TYR A 88 11.70 -11.25 -0.25
N ARG A 89 12.24 -10.94 -1.43
CA ARG A 89 11.85 -9.72 -2.17
C ARG A 89 10.38 -9.77 -2.59
N ALA A 90 9.90 -10.93 -3.02
CA ALA A 90 8.49 -11.16 -3.34
C ALA A 90 7.57 -10.94 -2.15
N ALA A 91 7.85 -11.62 -1.04
CA ALA A 91 7.08 -11.46 0.18
C ALA A 91 7.11 -10.00 0.70
N ARG A 92 8.24 -9.30 0.53
CA ARG A 92 8.36 -7.88 0.90
C ARG A 92 7.54 -6.98 -0.02
N ARG A 93 7.52 -7.23 -1.33
CA ARG A 93 6.68 -6.50 -2.29
C ARG A 93 5.21 -6.67 -1.95
N GLU A 94 4.77 -7.90 -1.70
CA GLU A 94 3.41 -8.20 -1.31
C GLU A 94 3.03 -7.48 -0.01
N ALA A 95 3.85 -7.60 1.03
CA ALA A 95 3.61 -6.90 2.30
C ALA A 95 3.51 -5.37 2.11
N PHE A 96 4.32 -4.80 1.22
CA PHE A 96 4.28 -3.38 0.91
C PHE A 96 3.01 -2.98 0.13
N ALA A 97 2.61 -3.78 -0.86
CA ALA A 97 1.36 -3.59 -1.60
C ALA A 97 0.15 -3.60 -0.66
N GLN A 98 0.11 -4.55 0.29
CA GLN A 98 -0.94 -4.61 1.32
C GLN A 98 -0.93 -3.38 2.23
N ALA A 99 0.25 -2.89 2.63
CA ALA A 99 0.36 -1.67 3.44
C ALA A 99 -0.11 -0.41 2.69
N ILE A 100 0.22 -0.31 1.40
CA ILE A 100 -0.28 0.76 0.52
C ILE A 100 -1.80 0.70 0.41
N ALA A 101 -2.37 -0.47 0.10
CA ALA A 101 -3.82 -0.65 0.03
C ALA A 101 -4.51 -0.26 1.35
N GLY A 102 -3.91 -0.64 2.49
CA GLY A 102 -4.35 -0.19 3.82
C GLY A 102 -4.33 1.33 4.00
N SER A 103 -3.27 1.99 3.51
CA SER A 103 -3.11 3.45 3.56
C SER A 103 -4.14 4.17 2.70
N HIS A 104 -4.42 3.67 1.49
CA HIS A 104 -5.46 4.24 0.63
C HIS A 104 -6.85 4.17 1.27
N ARG A 105 -7.18 3.08 1.97
CA ARG A 105 -8.47 2.94 2.68
C ARG A 105 -8.70 4.05 3.71
N ILE A 106 -7.63 4.55 4.35
CA ILE A 106 -7.73 5.61 5.36
C ILE A 106 -7.43 7.02 4.82
N ALA A 107 -6.96 7.13 3.57
CA ALA A 107 -6.51 8.39 2.98
C ALA A 107 -7.63 9.45 2.97
N ALA A 108 -8.86 9.07 2.62
CA ALA A 108 -10.00 9.98 2.63
C ALA A 108 -10.28 10.56 4.03
N ALA A 109 -10.19 9.72 5.07
CA ALA A 109 -10.36 10.16 6.46
C ALA A 109 -9.20 11.05 6.93
N ALA A 110 -7.97 10.78 6.48
CA ALA A 110 -6.81 11.64 6.76
C ALA A 110 -6.97 13.03 6.12
N VAL A 111 -7.37 13.09 4.84
CA VAL A 111 -7.65 14.35 4.12
C VAL A 111 -8.73 15.17 4.84
N GLN A 112 -9.83 14.54 5.25
CA GLN A 112 -10.89 15.20 6.02
C GLN A 112 -10.41 15.71 7.38
N THR A 113 -9.50 14.99 8.03
CA THR A 113 -8.91 15.41 9.30
C THR A 113 -8.01 16.63 9.13
N LEU A 114 -7.18 16.66 8.09
CA LEU A 114 -6.37 17.83 7.76
C LEU A 114 -7.24 19.05 7.39
N ALA A 115 -8.31 18.84 6.62
CA ALA A 115 -9.24 19.90 6.24
C ALA A 115 -9.89 20.55 7.47
N ARG A 116 -10.31 19.73 8.45
CA ARG A 116 -10.85 20.22 9.72
C ARG A 116 -9.82 21.01 10.53
N ILE A 117 -8.60 20.49 10.68
CA ILE A 117 -7.53 21.17 11.44
C ILE A 117 -7.21 22.54 10.82
N MET A 118 -7.17 22.65 9.49
CA MET A 118 -6.82 23.90 8.80
C MET A 118 -7.78 25.06 9.12
N VAL A 119 -9.07 24.75 9.26
CA VAL A 119 -10.13 25.77 9.48
C VAL A 119 -10.52 25.92 10.95
N ASP A 120 -10.00 25.08 11.84
CA ASP A 120 -10.29 25.14 13.27
C ASP A 120 -9.70 26.42 13.90
N PRO A 121 -10.53 27.33 14.44
CA PRO A 121 -10.04 28.53 15.11
C PRO A 121 -9.33 28.23 16.44
N GLY A 122 -9.56 27.07 17.05
CA GLY A 122 -8.90 26.64 18.28
C GLY A 122 -7.53 25.98 18.07
N ALA A 123 -7.21 25.58 16.84
CA ALA A 123 -5.93 24.97 16.52
C ALA A 123 -4.79 26.01 16.45
N PRO A 124 -3.58 25.72 16.95
CA PRO A 124 -2.42 26.60 16.80
C PRO A 124 -2.14 26.92 15.32
N TYR A 125 -1.74 28.17 15.02
CA TYR A 125 -1.44 28.58 13.64
C TYR A 125 -0.46 27.64 12.92
N ALA A 126 0.57 27.15 13.63
CA ALA A 126 1.52 26.19 13.07
C ALA A 126 0.85 24.90 12.61
N ALA A 127 -0.11 24.35 13.38
CA ALA A 127 -0.84 23.14 13.01
C ALA A 127 -1.74 23.37 11.79
N ARG A 128 -2.38 24.54 11.72
CA ARG A 128 -3.22 24.95 10.58
C ARG A 128 -2.41 25.09 9.29
N VAL A 129 -1.26 25.74 9.36
CA VAL A 129 -0.31 25.88 8.23
C VAL A 129 0.25 24.53 7.81
N GLN A 130 0.58 23.65 8.76
CA GLN A 130 1.07 22.31 8.45
C GLN A 130 -0.01 21.48 7.74
N ALA A 131 -1.25 21.51 8.22
CA ALA A 131 -2.36 20.81 7.59
C ALA A 131 -2.63 21.32 6.16
N ALA A 132 -2.66 22.63 5.96
CA ALA A 132 -2.80 23.25 4.64
C ALA A 132 -1.65 22.82 3.70
N GLY A 133 -0.41 22.91 4.17
CA GLY A 133 0.76 22.52 3.39
C GLY A 133 0.78 21.03 3.04
N SER A 134 0.31 20.16 3.94
CA SER A 134 0.20 18.73 3.70
C SER A 134 -0.86 18.40 2.64
N LEU A 135 -2.01 19.07 2.65
CA LEU A 135 -3.03 18.92 1.60
C LEU A 135 -2.56 19.41 0.23
N LEU A 136 -1.85 20.54 0.18
CA LEU A 136 -1.29 21.07 -1.07
C LEU A 136 -0.23 20.13 -1.65
N ARG A 137 0.66 19.57 -0.82
CA ARG A 137 1.65 18.57 -1.26
C ARG A 137 0.97 17.30 -1.78
N PHE A 138 0.03 16.75 -1.02
CA PHE A 138 -0.74 15.56 -1.43
C PHE A 138 -1.45 15.78 -2.77
N SER A 139 -2.06 16.95 -2.98
CA SER A 139 -2.74 17.29 -4.24
C SER A 139 -1.77 17.38 -5.42
N ARG A 140 -0.60 17.99 -5.21
CA ARG A 140 0.45 18.08 -6.24
C ARG A 140 1.00 16.69 -6.60
N GLU A 141 1.31 15.88 -5.59
CA GLU A 141 1.82 14.51 -5.77
C GLU A 141 0.80 13.63 -6.50
N ALA A 142 -0.50 13.77 -6.20
CA ALA A 142 -1.56 13.05 -6.91
C ALA A 142 -1.61 13.42 -8.41
N ILE A 143 -1.55 14.71 -8.75
CA ILE A 143 -1.52 15.15 -10.16
C ILE A 143 -0.28 14.63 -10.89
N GLU A 144 0.89 14.68 -10.23
CA GLU A 144 2.14 14.16 -10.81
C GLU A 144 2.10 12.65 -11.04
N LEU A 145 1.46 11.90 -10.13
CA LEU A 145 1.25 10.45 -10.29
C LEU A 145 0.26 10.12 -11.41
N ASP A 146 -0.85 10.85 -11.51
CA ASP A 146 -1.85 10.64 -12.56
C ASP A 146 -1.27 10.96 -13.96
N ASP A 147 -0.48 12.05 -14.09
CA ASP A 147 0.24 12.37 -15.34
C ASP A 147 1.24 11.27 -15.71
N LEU A 148 2.00 10.77 -14.72
CA LEU A 148 2.97 9.71 -14.95
C LEU A 148 2.27 8.41 -15.35
N ALA A 149 1.16 8.05 -14.71
CA ALA A 149 0.37 6.87 -15.05
C ALA A 149 -0.14 6.94 -16.50
N GLY A 150 -0.75 8.06 -16.90
CA GLY A 150 -1.21 8.23 -18.29
C GLY A 150 -0.07 8.15 -19.31
N ARG A 151 1.10 8.68 -18.99
CA ARG A 151 2.29 8.57 -19.84
C ARG A 151 2.83 7.14 -19.93
N VAL A 152 2.69 6.34 -18.88
CA VAL A 152 3.05 4.91 -18.91
C VAL A 152 2.07 4.14 -19.78
N ASP A 153 0.76 4.36 -19.62
CA ASP A 153 -0.27 3.74 -20.45
C ASP A 153 -0.08 4.05 -21.95
N ASP A 154 0.32 5.29 -22.28
CA ASP A 154 0.67 5.67 -23.65
C ASP A 154 1.88 4.89 -24.19
N LEU A 155 2.91 4.70 -23.36
CA LEU A 155 4.12 3.96 -23.75
C LEU A 155 3.85 2.47 -23.89
N GLU A 156 3.03 1.89 -23.03
CA GLU A 156 2.64 0.47 -23.09
C GLU A 156 1.84 0.19 -24.38
N ARG A 157 0.87 1.05 -24.74
CA ARG A 157 0.13 0.92 -26.01
C ARG A 157 1.02 0.99 -27.25
N LEU A 158 2.00 1.90 -27.24
CA LEU A 158 2.97 2.01 -28.35
C LEU A 158 3.90 0.78 -28.42
N ALA A 159 4.28 0.21 -27.28
CA ALA A 159 5.13 -0.98 -27.22
C ALA A 159 4.39 -2.24 -27.68
N ASP A 160 3.08 -2.33 -27.40
CA ASP A 160 2.22 -3.45 -27.78
C ASP A 160 1.77 -3.41 -29.26
N GLY A 161 2.21 -2.41 -30.03
CA GLY A 161 1.95 -2.30 -31.47
C GLY A 161 0.57 -1.77 -31.82
N ASP A 162 -0.14 -1.19 -30.85
CA ASP A 162 -1.42 -0.51 -31.05
C ASP A 162 -1.12 0.92 -31.56
N ASP A 163 -0.59 1.01 -32.79
CA ASP A 163 -0.38 2.29 -33.47
C ASP A 163 -1.74 2.91 -33.80
N PRO A 164 -2.16 4.02 -33.15
CA PRO A 164 -3.43 4.66 -33.47
C PRO A 164 -3.40 5.38 -34.84
N GLY A 165 -2.30 5.27 -35.58
CA GLY A 165 -2.02 5.99 -36.82
C GLY A 165 -2.38 5.28 -38.13
N GLU A 166 -2.70 3.97 -38.16
CA GLU A 166 -2.99 3.27 -39.43
C GLU A 166 -4.49 3.23 -39.77
N VAL A 167 -5.08 4.41 -40.04
CA VAL A 167 -6.35 4.49 -40.78
C VAL A 167 -6.04 4.46 -42.28
N ARG A 168 -6.33 3.32 -42.90
CA ARG A 168 -6.12 3.03 -44.33
C ARG A 168 -7.24 3.55 -45.21
#